data_AF-A0A934EMG9-F1
#
_entry.id   AF-A0A934EMG9-F1
#
_cell.length_a   1.000
_cell.length_b   1.000
_cell.length_c   1.000
_cell.angle_alpha   90.00
_cell.angle_beta   90.00
_cell.angle_gamma   90.00
#
_symmetry.space_group_name_H-M   'P 1'
#
loop_
_entity.id
_entity.type
_entity.pdbx_description
1 polymer ?
#
loop_
_entity_poly.entity_id
_entity_poly.type
_entity_poly.pdbx_seq_one_letter_code
_entity_poly.pdbx_strand_id
1 'polypeptide(L)'
;MQKVEVLKTIAHPVRIRILEELLKGVKCVSDFEDFLEISQPNVSQHLSLLRRQGLIDHYMDGRLRCYFLKDPIIPDLLEILKKDYIEELPAPACCPVTKKGTYPGTRHR
;
A
#
# COMPACT_ATOMS: atom_id res chain seq x y z
N MET A 1 -14.75 -5.61 -3.42
CA MET A 1 -13.40 -6.17 -3.21
C MET A 1 -13.26 -6.56 -1.74
N GLN A 2 -12.78 -7.75 -1.40
CA GLN A 2 -12.53 -8.09 0.01
C GLN A 2 -11.25 -7.37 0.48
N LYS A 3 -11.32 -6.63 1.60
CA LYS A 3 -10.22 -5.78 2.11
C LYS A 3 -8.87 -6.51 2.21
N VAL A 4 -8.91 -7.80 2.53
CA VAL A 4 -7.73 -8.66 2.62
C VAL A 4 -6.97 -8.75 1.28
N GLU A 5 -7.68 -8.85 0.16
CA GLU A 5 -7.06 -8.97 -1.16
C GLU A 5 -6.39 -7.68 -1.61
N VAL A 6 -6.93 -6.50 -1.23
CA VAL A 6 -6.25 -5.20 -1.41
C VAL A 6 -4.90 -5.24 -0.71
N LEU A 7 -4.90 -5.57 0.58
CA LEU A 7 -3.70 -5.58 1.41
C LEU A 7 -2.65 -6.57 0.89
N LYS A 8 -3.04 -7.79 0.55
CA LYS A 8 -2.14 -8.78 -0.08
C LYS A 8 -1.56 -8.25 -1.40
N THR A 9 -2.40 -7.59 -2.19
CA THR A 9 -1.99 -7.05 -3.48
C THR A 9 -0.99 -5.91 -3.31
N ILE A 10 -1.17 -4.99 -2.36
CA ILE A 10 -0.22 -3.89 -2.19
C ILE A 10 1.06 -4.29 -1.44
N ALA A 11 1.05 -5.37 -0.64
CA ALA A 11 2.16 -5.81 0.21
C ALA A 11 3.36 -6.38 -0.57
N HIS A 12 3.98 -5.55 -1.41
CA HIS A 12 5.19 -5.83 -2.16
C HIS A 12 5.90 -4.50 -2.48
N PRO A 13 7.22 -4.39 -2.27
CA PRO A 13 7.95 -3.12 -2.37
C PRO A 13 7.77 -2.45 -3.74
N VAL A 14 7.89 -3.21 -4.83
CA VAL A 14 7.70 -2.68 -6.19
C VAL A 14 6.28 -2.15 -6.42
N ARG A 15 5.25 -2.81 -5.86
CA ARG A 15 3.86 -2.38 -6.06
C ARG A 15 3.55 -1.13 -5.25
N ILE A 16 4.12 -1.01 -4.05
CA ILE A 16 4.07 0.25 -3.28
C ILE A 16 4.69 1.37 -4.09
N ARG A 17 5.92 1.20 -4.61
CA ARG A 17 6.58 2.22 -5.44
C ARG A 17 5.78 2.61 -6.67
N ILE A 18 5.19 1.64 -7.40
CA ILE A 18 4.31 1.92 -8.54
C ILE A 18 3.13 2.80 -8.11
N LEU A 19 2.46 2.46 -7.00
CA LEU A 19 1.31 3.22 -6.52
C LEU A 19 1.71 4.62 -6.01
N GLU A 20 2.88 4.76 -5.39
CA GLU A 20 3.45 6.05 -5.00
C GLU A 20 3.78 6.95 -6.19
N GLU A 21 4.32 6.39 -7.28
CA GLU A 21 4.55 7.15 -8.51
C GLU A 21 3.24 7.55 -9.20
N LEU A 22 2.24 6.65 -9.20
CA LEU A 22 0.91 6.94 -9.74
C LEU A 22 0.13 7.95 -8.90
N LEU A 23 0.45 8.09 -7.61
CA LEU A 23 -0.10 9.14 -6.75
C LEU A 23 0.38 10.54 -7.18
N LYS A 24 1.57 10.64 -7.78
CA LYS A 24 2.13 11.90 -8.30
C LYS A 24 1.55 12.29 -9.66
N GLY A 25 0.88 11.35 -10.34
CA GLY A 25 0.26 11.58 -11.65
C GLY A 25 0.31 10.33 -12.54
N VAL A 26 -0.22 10.48 -13.75
CA VAL A 26 -0.22 9.41 -14.76
C VAL A 26 1.21 9.03 -15.15
N LYS A 27 1.48 7.73 -15.34
CA LYS A 27 2.77 7.18 -15.78
C LYS A 27 2.59 6.16 -16.88
N CYS A 28 3.44 6.19 -17.90
CA CYS A 28 3.48 5.19 -18.96
C CYS A 28 4.46 4.07 -18.64
N VAL A 29 4.35 2.93 -19.33
CA VAL A 29 5.18 1.73 -19.04
C VAL A 29 6.68 2.03 -19.03
N SER A 30 7.16 2.84 -19.96
CA SER A 30 8.57 3.27 -20.07
C SER A 30 9.05 4.00 -18.81
N ASP A 31 8.20 4.84 -18.22
CA ASP A 31 8.56 5.63 -17.04
C ASP A 31 8.91 4.72 -15.85
N PHE A 32 8.24 3.57 -15.72
CA PHE A 32 8.47 2.65 -14.60
C PHE A 32 9.81 1.91 -14.68
N GLU A 33 10.36 1.70 -15.87
CA GLU A 33 11.66 1.04 -16.03
C GLU A 33 12.78 1.91 -15.43
N ASP A 34 12.71 3.22 -15.69
CA ASP A 34 13.68 4.20 -15.22
C ASP A 34 13.67 4.34 -13.69
N PHE A 35 12.50 4.32 -13.05
CA PHE A 35 12.38 4.52 -11.60
C PHE A 35 12.52 3.25 -10.76
N LEU A 36 12.17 2.08 -11.31
CA LEU A 36 12.13 0.83 -10.53
C LEU A 36 13.37 -0.04 -10.73
N GLU A 37 14.22 0.27 -11.71
CA GLU A 37 15.44 -0.51 -12.05
C GLU A 37 15.16 -2.01 -12.28
N ILE A 38 13.97 -2.34 -12.78
CA ILE A 38 13.55 -3.72 -13.09
C ILE A 38 13.13 -3.84 -14.55
N SER A 39 13.20 -5.06 -15.08
CA SER A 39 12.86 -5.34 -16.47
C SER A 39 11.39 -5.12 -16.80
N GLN A 40 11.11 -4.75 -18.05
CA GLN A 40 9.77 -4.56 -18.61
C GLN A 40 8.78 -5.71 -18.31
N PRO A 41 9.16 -7.00 -18.43
CA PRO A 41 8.24 -8.10 -18.13
C PRO A 41 7.81 -8.12 -16.66
N ASN A 42 8.72 -7.77 -15.75
CA ASN A 42 8.44 -7.71 -14.31
C ASN A 42 7.49 -6.54 -13.99
N VAL A 43 7.75 -5.36 -14.56
CA VAL A 43 6.84 -4.19 -14.42
C VAL A 43 5.44 -4.55 -14.92
N SER A 44 5.34 -5.15 -16.11
CA SER A 44 4.05 -5.54 -16.71
C SER A 44 3.27 -6.54 -15.86
N GLN A 45 3.96 -7.47 -15.20
CA GLN A 45 3.34 -8.44 -14.28
C GLN A 45 2.74 -7.72 -13.06
N HIS A 46 3.47 -6.78 -12.45
CA HIS A 46 2.97 -5.99 -11.33
C HIS A 46 1.76 -5.13 -11.71
N LEU A 47 1.85 -4.39 -12.82
CA LEU A 47 0.75 -3.57 -13.34
C LEU A 47 -0.49 -4.40 -13.66
N SER A 48 -0.31 -5.58 -14.26
CA SER A 48 -1.41 -6.51 -14.55
C SER A 48 -2.11 -6.98 -13.28
N LEU A 49 -1.37 -7.30 -12.22
CA LEU A 49 -1.95 -7.71 -10.94
C LEU A 49 -2.74 -6.56 -10.29
N LEU A 50 -2.14 -5.36 -10.20
CA LEU A 50 -2.78 -4.17 -9.65
C LEU A 50 -4.08 -3.83 -10.39
N ARG A 51 -4.06 -3.91 -11.73
CA ARG A 51 -5.24 -3.68 -12.57
C ARG A 51 -6.32 -4.75 -12.39
N ARG A 52 -5.95 -6.04 -12.34
CA ARG A 52 -6.92 -7.13 -12.08
C ARG A 52 -7.65 -6.95 -10.75
N GLN A 53 -6.97 -6.33 -9.79
CA GLN A 53 -7.52 -6.02 -8.47
C GLN A 53 -8.25 -4.69 -8.43
N GLY A 54 -8.35 -3.96 -9.55
CA GLY A 54 -9.11 -2.71 -9.65
C GLY A 54 -8.44 -1.49 -9.02
N LEU A 55 -7.18 -1.61 -8.58
CA LEU A 55 -6.47 -0.52 -7.90
C LEU A 55 -6.01 0.57 -8.87
N ILE A 56 -5.68 0.16 -10.10
CA ILE A 56 -5.23 1.04 -11.18
C ILE A 56 -6.03 0.73 -12.45
N ASP A 57 -6.05 1.68 -13.36
CA ASP A 57 -6.44 1.45 -14.75
C ASP A 57 -5.44 2.08 -15.71
N HIS A 58 -5.73 1.98 -17.01
CA HIS A 58 -4.90 2.58 -18.03
C HIS A 58 -5.72 3.10 -19.21
N TYR A 59 -5.09 3.98 -19.98
CA TYR A 59 -5.52 4.35 -21.32
C TYR A 59 -4.34 4.21 -22.31
N MET A 60 -4.63 4.34 -23.60
CA MET A 60 -3.62 4.35 -24.64
C MET A 60 -3.36 5.80 -25.07
N ASP A 61 -2.10 6.23 -25.01
CA ASP A 61 -1.63 7.49 -25.58
C ASP A 61 -0.72 7.20 -26.78
N GLY A 62 -1.31 7.26 -27.98
CA GLY A 62 -0.68 6.74 -29.19
C GLY A 62 -0.32 5.25 -29.06
N ARG A 63 0.97 4.94 -28.99
CA ARG A 63 1.49 3.57 -28.80
C ARG A 63 1.83 3.24 -27.35
N LEU A 64 1.78 4.24 -26.46
CA LEU A 64 2.13 4.09 -25.06
C LEU A 64 0.90 3.66 -24.26
N ARG A 65 1.12 2.81 -23.26
CA ARG A 65 0.12 2.45 -22.26
C ARG A 65 0.39 3.23 -20.99
N CYS A 66 -0.55 4.07 -20.60
CA CYS A 66 -0.38 5.00 -19.48
C CYS A 66 -1.41 4.71 -18.39
N TYR A 67 -0.91 4.57 -17.16
CA TYR A 67 -1.62 4.07 -16.00
C TYR A 67 -1.95 5.19 -15.02
N PHE A 68 -3.02 4.99 -14.25
CA PHE A 68 -3.49 5.93 -13.24
C PHE A 68 -4.15 5.19 -12.07
N LEU A 69 -4.17 5.82 -10.89
CA LEU A 69 -4.89 5.29 -9.73
C LEU A 69 -6.40 5.30 -9.98
N LYS A 70 -7.06 4.19 -9.67
CA LYS A 70 -8.51 4.03 -9.83
C LYS A 70 -9.22 3.93 -8.48
N ASP A 71 -8.62 3.24 -7.52
CA ASP A 71 -9.23 3.00 -6.22
C ASP A 71 -8.89 4.13 -5.23
N PRO A 72 -9.90 4.84 -4.67
CA PRO A 72 -9.68 5.96 -3.77
C PRO A 72 -9.09 5.56 -2.40
N ILE A 73 -9.02 4.27 -2.05
CA ILE A 73 -8.39 3.83 -0.80
C ILE A 73 -6.87 3.96 -0.83
N ILE A 74 -6.27 3.95 -2.02
CA ILE A 74 -4.81 3.89 -2.18
C ILE A 74 -4.11 5.14 -1.63
N PRO A 75 -4.55 6.38 -1.96
CA PRO A 75 -3.99 7.60 -1.36
C PRO A 75 -3.96 7.56 0.18
N ASP A 76 -5.11 7.28 0.82
CA ASP A 76 -5.23 7.23 2.27
C ASP A 76 -4.30 6.19 2.89
N LEU A 77 -4.20 5.01 2.26
CA LEU A 77 -3.39 3.92 2.76
C LEU A 77 -1.89 4.22 2.64
N LEU A 78 -1.46 4.80 1.51
CA LEU A 78 -0.07 5.23 1.34
C LEU A 78 0.29 6.35 2.31
N GLU A 79 -0.63 7.26 2.60
CA GLU A 79 -0.42 8.31 3.61
C GLU A 79 -0.22 7.69 5.00
N ILE A 80 -1.06 6.74 5.40
CA ILE A 80 -0.94 6.04 6.69
C ILE A 80 0.41 5.31 6.79
N LEU A 81 0.84 4.63 5.72
CA LEU A 81 2.10 3.88 5.69
C LEU A 81 3.35 4.77 5.77
N LYS A 82 3.25 6.05 5.43
CA LYS A 82 4.35 7.02 5.52
C LYS A 82 4.48 7.67 6.90
N LYS A 83 3.54 7.44 7.80
CA LYS A 83 3.58 8.03 9.15
C LYS A 83 4.64 7.31 9.98
N ASP A 84 5.59 8.09 10.49
CA ASP A 84 6.54 7.64 11.50
C ASP A 84 5.86 7.70 12.88
N TYR A 85 5.65 6.54 13.49
CA TYR A 85 5.14 6.44 14.86
C TYR A 85 6.34 6.33 15.81
N ILE A 86 6.70 7.45 16.44
CA ILE A 86 7.83 7.56 17.37
C ILE A 86 7.40 7.15 18.79
N GLU A 87 6.10 7.26 19.10
CA GLU A 87 5.53 6.96 20.41
C GLU A 87 4.90 5.56 20.42
N GLU A 88 5.23 4.78 21.44
CA GLU A 88 4.55 3.52 21.70
C GLU A 88 3.16 3.79 22.28
N LEU A 89 2.16 3.01 21.83
CA LEU A 89 0.84 3.05 22.45
C LEU A 89 0.98 2.71 23.94
N PRO A 90 0.32 3.46 24.84
CA PRO A 90 0.42 3.21 26.26
C PRO A 90 -0.01 1.77 26.55
N ALA A 91 0.66 1.15 27.53
CA ALA A 91 0.15 -0.09 28.09
C ALA A 91 -1.33 0.11 28.46
N PRO A 92 -2.23 -0.84 28.11
CA PRO A 92 -3.63 -0.72 28.47
C PRO A 92 -3.74 -0.46 29.97
N ALA A 93 -4.50 0.58 30.34
CA ALA A 93 -4.94 0.75 31.72
C ALA A 93 -5.55 -0.57 32.17
N CYS A 94 -5.20 -1.03 33.38
CA CYS A 94 -5.52 -2.35 33.93
C CYS A 94 -6.88 -2.89 33.44
N CYS A 95 -6.89 -4.15 32.95
CA CYS A 95 -8.06 -4.77 32.35
C CYS A 95 -9.32 -4.64 33.25
N PRO A 96 -10.43 -4.08 32.76
CA PRO A 96 -11.71 -4.19 33.45
C PRO A 96 -12.32 -5.60 33.37
N VAL A 97 -11.72 -6.56 32.63
CA VAL A 97 -12.44 -7.79 32.22
C VAL A 97 -11.73 -9.14 32.45
N THR A 98 -10.58 -9.22 33.10
CA THR A 98 -9.98 -10.54 33.40
C THR A 98 -10.14 -10.93 34.86
N LYS A 99 -11.12 -11.79 35.18
CA LYS A 99 -11.26 -12.41 36.52
C LYS A 99 -10.04 -13.28 36.93
N LYS A 100 -9.12 -13.60 36.02
CA LYS A 100 -7.97 -14.51 36.26
C LYS A 100 -6.66 -14.15 35.53
N GLY A 101 -6.59 -13.04 34.79
CA GLY A 101 -5.42 -12.73 33.96
C GLY A 101 -4.71 -11.48 34.43
N THR A 102 -3.52 -11.61 35.01
CA THR A 102 -2.63 -10.48 35.31
C THR A 102 -1.97 -10.00 34.02
N TYR A 103 -2.31 -8.79 33.57
CA TYR A 103 -1.53 -8.08 32.57
C TYR A 103 -0.19 -7.66 33.21
N PRO A 104 0.98 -7.94 32.60
CA PRO A 104 2.29 -7.67 33.19
C PRO A 104 2.71 -6.18 33.17
N GLY A 105 1.78 -5.28 32.87
CA GLY A 105 2.04 -3.84 32.81
C GLY A 105 2.50 -3.25 34.15
N THR A 106 3.22 -2.13 34.08
CA THR A 106 3.73 -1.39 35.24
C THR A 106 2.58 -0.90 36.12
N ARG A 107 2.40 -1.54 37.28
CA ARG A 107 1.49 -1.05 38.33
C ARG A 107 2.00 0.32 38.79
N HIS A 108 1.28 1.38 38.43
CA HIS A 108 1.50 2.68 39.05
C HIS A 108 0.98 2.56 40.49
N ARG A 109 1.86 2.82 41.45
CA ARG A 109 1.68 2.53 42.87
C ARG A 109 0.84 3.60 43.57
#